data_AF-X1W1R4-F1
#
_entry.id   AF-X1W1R4-F1
#
_cell.length_a   1.000
_cell.length_b   1.000
_cell.length_c   1.000
_cell.angle_alpha   90.00
_cell.angle_beta   90.00
_cell.angle_gamma   90.00
#
_symmetry.space_group_name_H-M   'P 1'
#
loop_
_entity.id
_entity.type
_entity.pdbx_description
1 polymer ?
#
loop_
_entity_poly.entity_id
_entity_poly.type
_entity_poly.pdbx_seq_one_letter_code
_entity_poly.pdbx_strand_id
1 'polypeptide(L)' 'HEFTIQLLAIDAARSGASLGVPVLLASCSALLKKSLKGGLIVVGGLNLGGGIDPIYNVTGIA' A
#
# COMPACT_ATOMS: atom_id res chain seq x y z
N HIS A 1 -3.21 16.92 -11.75
CA HIS A 1 -1.86 16.35 -11.81
C HIS A 1 -2.00 14.87 -12.05
N GLU A 2 -1.27 14.33 -13.01
CA GLU A 2 -1.29 12.90 -13.29
C GLU A 2 -0.24 12.23 -12.39
N PHE A 3 -0.66 11.22 -11.64
CA PHE A 3 0.21 10.48 -10.73
C PHE A 3 0.36 9.07 -11.24
N THR A 4 1.59 8.63 -11.44
CA THR A 4 1.91 7.25 -11.77
C THR A 4 2.52 6.61 -10.54
N ILE A 5 1.89 5.54 -10.03
CA ILE A 5 2.38 4.75 -8.91
C ILE A 5 2.73 3.37 -9.47
N GLN A 6 3.99 2.97 -9.35
CA GLN A 6 4.46 1.68 -9.80
C GLN A 6 4.42 0.69 -8.64
N LEU A 7 3.75 -0.44 -8.85
CA LEU A 7 3.72 -1.55 -7.92
C LEU A 7 4.61 -2.66 -8.47
N LEU A 8 5.67 -3.00 -7.75
CA LEU A 8 6.54 -4.12 -8.07
C LEU A 8 6.08 -5.34 -7.27
N ALA A 9 5.58 -6.36 -7.96
CA ALA A 9 5.35 -7.67 -7.36
C ALA A 9 6.69 -8.39 -7.22
N ILE A 10 7.08 -8.70 -5.99
CA ILE A 10 8.32 -9.44 -5.68
C ILE A 10 8.01 -10.93 -5.40
N ASP A 11 6.73 -11.30 -5.23
CA ASP A 11 6.28 -12.68 -5.02
C ASP A 11 5.15 -13.09 -5.99
N ALA A 12 4.85 -14.40 -6.05
CA ALA A 12 3.75 -15.03 -6.77
C ALA A 12 2.35 -14.60 -6.30
N ALA A 13 2.23 -13.84 -5.22
CA ALA A 13 1.00 -13.21 -4.74
C ALA A 13 0.30 -12.38 -5.84
N ARG A 14 -0.63 -13.02 -6.55
CA ARG A 14 -1.39 -12.47 -7.68
C ARG A 14 -2.57 -11.60 -7.25
N SER A 15 -3.02 -11.76 -6.00
CA SER A 15 -4.09 -10.98 -5.39
C SER A 15 -3.47 -9.83 -4.60
N GLY A 16 -3.41 -8.62 -5.16
CA GLY A 16 -2.97 -7.40 -4.45
C GLY A 16 -3.87 -6.96 -3.28
N ALA A 17 -4.56 -7.90 -2.65
CA ALA A 17 -5.50 -7.76 -1.55
C ALA A 17 -4.78 -7.44 -0.23
N SER A 18 -4.18 -6.26 -0.16
CA SER A 18 -3.56 -5.63 1.02
C SER A 18 -2.67 -4.42 0.65
N LEU A 19 -2.67 -3.99 -0.62
CA LEU A 19 -1.85 -2.88 -1.11
C LEU A 19 -2.55 -1.50 -1.04
N GLY A 20 -3.74 -1.41 -0.45
CA GLY A 20 -4.54 -0.17 -0.43
C GLY A 20 -3.86 0.97 0.33
N VAL A 21 -3.41 0.70 1.56
CA VAL A 21 -2.72 1.70 2.39
C VAL A 21 -1.36 2.14 1.81
N PRO A 22 -0.47 1.24 1.33
CA PRO A 22 0.80 1.67 0.74
C PRO A 22 0.62 2.50 -0.54
N VAL A 23 -0.39 2.21 -1.37
CA VAL A 23 -0.71 3.04 -2.55
C VAL A 23 -1.16 4.44 -2.15
N LEU A 24 -2.00 4.56 -1.13
CA LEU A 24 -2.45 5.87 -0.63
C LEU A 24 -1.28 6.69 -0.07
N LEU A 25 -0.39 6.07 0.70
CA LEU A 25 0.82 6.72 1.22
C LEU A 25 1.76 7.18 0.10
N ALA A 26 1.94 6.37 -0.94
CA ALA A 26 2.74 6.75 -2.11
C ALA A 26 2.13 7.96 -2.85
N SER A 27 0.81 7.98 -3.02
CA SER A 27 0.08 9.11 -3.62
C SER A 27 0.23 10.38 -2.78
N CYS A 28 -0.01 10.30 -1.47
CA CYS A 28 0.16 11.43 -0.56
C CYS A 28 1.61 11.93 -0.51
N SER A 29 2.58 11.03 -0.54
CA SER A 29 4.01 11.38 -0.57
C SER A 29 4.37 12.16 -1.84
N ALA A 30 3.86 11.72 -3.01
CA ALA A 30 4.04 12.41 -4.28
C ALA A 30 3.34 13.79 -4.30
N LEU A 31 2.11 13.87 -3.78
CA LEU A 31 1.34 15.12 -3.67
C LEU A 31 2.02 16.15 -2.76
N LEU A 32 2.46 15.73 -1.58
CA LEU A 32 3.05 16.61 -0.56
C LEU A 32 4.55 16.84 -0.77
N LYS A 33 5.17 16.20 -1.78
CA LYS A 33 6.61 16.19 -2.03
C LYS A 33 7.43 15.88 -0.77
N LYS A 34 6.90 15.00 0.09
CA LYS A 34 7.53 14.59 1.34
C LYS A 34 7.89 13.12 1.26
N SER A 35 9.15 12.80 1.49
CA SER A 35 9.62 11.42 1.54
C SER A 35 9.02 10.68 2.73
N LEU A 36 8.63 9.43 2.51
CA LEU A 36 8.27 8.52 3.59
C LEU A 36 9.52 8.09 4.37
N LYS A 37 9.35 7.55 5.57
CA LYS A 37 10.47 7.09 6.39
C LYS A 37 11.17 5.89 5.72
N GLY A 38 12.49 5.97 5.56
CA GLY A 38 13.29 4.86 5.04
C GLY A 38 13.20 3.63 5.94
N GLY A 39 13.05 2.44 5.34
CA GLY A 39 12.88 1.17 6.06
C GLY A 39 11.45 0.90 6.58
N LEU A 40 10.47 1.73 6.19
CA LEU A 40 9.07 1.51 6.54
C LEU A 40 8.43 0.45 5.61
N ILE A 41 7.94 -0.64 6.19
CA ILE A 41 7.10 -1.63 5.50
C ILE A 41 5.66 -1.38 5.91
N VAL A 42 4.75 -1.27 4.93
CA VAL A 42 3.32 -1.02 5.17
C VAL A 42 2.51 -2.05 4.42
N VAL A 43 1.54 -2.64 5.12
CA VAL A 43 0.59 -3.61 4.57
C VAL A 43 -0.78 -3.27 5.15
N GLY A 44 -1.82 -3.26 4.32
CA GLY A 44 -3.16 -2.93 4.77
C GLY A 44 -4.14 -2.76 3.61
N GLY A 45 -5.29 -3.45 3.72
CA GLY A 45 -6.45 -3.17 2.89
C GLY A 45 -7.01 -1.79 3.24
N LEU A 46 -7.43 -1.04 2.23
CA LEU A 46 -8.09 0.25 2.39
C LEU A 46 -9.52 0.12 1.88
N ASN A 47 -10.50 0.45 2.72
CA ASN A 47 -11.90 0.54 2.34
C ASN A 47 -12.24 1.94 1.82
N LEU A 48 -13.34 2.04 1.05
CA LEU A 48 -13.84 3.32 0.53
C LEU A 48 -14.16 4.33 1.63
N GLY A 49 -14.53 3.87 2.82
CA GLY A 49 -14.79 4.73 3.98
C GLY A 49 -13.52 5.25 4.68
N GLY A 50 -12.33 4.95 4.18
CA GLY A 50 -11.05 5.31 4.80
C GLY A 50 -10.65 4.41 5.98
N GLY A 51 -11.44 3.36 6.26
CA GLY A 51 -11.10 2.34 7.24
C GLY A 51 -9.99 1.43 6.73
N ILE A 52 -9.10 1.00 7.63
CA ILE A 52 -8.07 0.00 7.35
C ILE A 52 -8.60 -1.36 7.76
N ASP A 53 -8.64 -2.30 6.83
CA ASP A 53 -9.08 -3.67 7.15
C ASP A 53 -8.03 -4.39 8.00
N PRO A 54 -8.44 -5.04 9.10
CA PRO A 54 -7.54 -5.85 9.91
C PRO A 54 -7.07 -7.06 9.09
N ILE A 55 -5.77 -7.32 9.15
CA ILE A 55 -5.16 -8.47 8.48
C ILE A 55 -5.14 -9.64 9.45
N TYR A 56 -6.05 -10.60 9.27
CA TYR A 56 -6.19 -11.74 10.16
C TYR A 56 -5.14 -12.84 9.94
N ASN A 57 -4.55 -12.94 8.74
CA ASN A 57 -3.59 -13.99 8.43
C ASN A 57 -2.34 -13.43 7.76
N VAL A 58 -1.30 -13.17 8.56
CA VAL A 58 -0.05 -12.54 8.09
C VAL A 58 0.73 -13.42 7.12
N THR A 59 0.58 -14.74 7.21
CA THR A 59 1.23 -15.72 6.32
C THR A 59 0.57 -15.87 4.96
N GLY A 60 -0.69 -15.44 4.80
CA GLY A 60 -1.42 -15.50 3.52
C GLY A 60 -1.16 -14.29 2.62
N ILE A 61 -0.33 -13.36 3.09
CA ILE A 61 0.12 -12.18 2.33
C ILE A 61 1.44 -12.47 1.59
N ALA A 62 2.12 -13.58 1.93
CA ALA A 62 3.34 -14.02 1.28
C ALA A 62 3.01 -14.53 -0.12
#